data_AF-A0A8T2PFM6-F1
#
_entry.id   AF-A0A8T2PFM6-F1
#
_cell.length_a   1.000
_cell.length_b   1.000
_cell.length_c   1.000
_cell.angle_alpha   90.00
_cell.angle_beta   90.00
_cell.angle_gamma   90.00
#
_symmetry.space_group_name_H-M   'P 1'
#
loop_
_entity.id
_entity.type
_entity.pdbx_description
1 polymer ?
#
loop_
_entity_poly.entity_id
_entity_poly.type
_entity_poly.pdbx_seq_one_letter_code
_entity_poly.pdbx_strand_id
1 'polypeptide(L)'
;MPFFGKSQKSPAEIVKSLKENIAYLEKLEASESKKCEKVAEDVSKSLASLKEVLCGTSEKEPQTEAVAQLAQELYNTNLLIALIANLQRIDFEGKKDVVQLFSNIVRRQIGTRTPTVEYISSHPQILFMLLKGYENAEVALNCGMMLRECLRHEPLARSVLFSEEFYCFFHYVELSTFDIASDAFASFKVERQLILGHLT
;
A
#
# COMPACT_ATOMS: atom_id res chain seq x y z
N MET A 1 7.65 -35.55 -25.22
CA MET A 1 6.29 -35.05 -24.91
C MET A 1 6.44 -33.65 -24.33
N PRO A 2 5.88 -32.59 -24.93
CA PRO A 2 6.06 -31.25 -24.39
C PRO A 2 5.16 -31.05 -23.17
N PHE A 3 5.76 -30.57 -22.09
CA PHE A 3 5.12 -30.16 -20.85
C PHE A 3 4.15 -29.01 -21.12
N PHE A 4 2.87 -29.19 -20.79
CA PHE A 4 1.90 -28.11 -20.63
C PHE A 4 2.25 -27.30 -19.37
N GLY A 5 3.20 -26.37 -19.49
CA GLY A 5 3.38 -25.30 -18.51
C GLY A 5 2.28 -24.26 -18.71
N LYS A 6 1.42 -24.04 -17.71
CA LYS A 6 0.57 -22.84 -17.67
C LYS A 6 1.48 -21.63 -17.87
N SER A 7 1.24 -20.84 -18.91
CA SER A 7 1.96 -19.59 -19.14
C SER A 7 1.92 -18.76 -17.85
N GLN A 8 3.09 -18.44 -17.31
CA GLN A 8 3.23 -17.65 -16.11
C GLN A 8 2.73 -16.24 -16.44
N LYS A 9 1.66 -15.79 -15.78
CA LYS A 9 1.03 -14.49 -16.06
C LYS A 9 2.06 -13.37 -15.95
N SER A 10 2.02 -12.42 -16.88
CA SER A 10 2.90 -11.25 -16.80
C SER A 10 2.52 -10.37 -15.60
N PRO A 11 3.43 -9.54 -15.05
CA PRO A 11 3.11 -8.61 -13.97
C PRO A 11 1.92 -7.70 -14.32
N ALA A 12 1.81 -7.27 -15.58
CA ALA A 12 0.70 -6.45 -16.06
C ALA A 12 -0.65 -7.19 -16.01
N GLU A 13 -0.69 -8.46 -16.41
CA GLU A 13 -1.90 -9.28 -16.32
C GLU A 13 -2.32 -9.51 -14.87
N ILE A 14 -1.36 -9.70 -13.97
CA ILE A 14 -1.63 -9.86 -12.53
C ILE A 14 -2.20 -8.56 -11.96
N VAL A 15 -1.62 -7.40 -12.26
CA VAL A 15 -2.12 -6.09 -11.81
C VAL A 15 -3.55 -5.85 -12.30
N LYS A 16 -3.82 -6.10 -13.58
CA LYS A 16 -5.16 -5.93 -14.15
C LYS A 16 -6.18 -6.86 -13.49
N SER A 17 -5.84 -8.14 -13.37
CA SER A 17 -6.70 -9.14 -12.71
C SER A 17 -6.95 -8.79 -11.24
N LEU A 18 -5.94 -8.29 -10.53
CA LEU A 18 -6.06 -7.88 -9.14
C LEU A 18 -6.98 -6.66 -9.00
N LYS A 19 -6.85 -5.67 -9.89
CA LYS A 19 -7.73 -4.50 -9.90
C LYS A 19 -9.20 -4.88 -10.14
N GLU A 20 -9.45 -5.78 -11.09
CA GLU A 20 -10.78 -6.31 -11.38
C GLU A 20 -11.36 -7.08 -10.19
N ASN A 21 -10.54 -7.94 -9.55
CA ASN A 21 -10.95 -8.70 -8.38
C ASN A 21 -11.27 -7.80 -7.19
N ILE A 22 -10.51 -6.72 -6.95
CA ILE A 22 -10.80 -5.74 -5.90
C ILE A 22 -12.10 -4.99 -6.20
N ALA A 23 -12.30 -4.54 -7.44
CA ALA A 23 -13.53 -3.86 -7.83
C ALA A 23 -14.76 -4.78 -7.73
N TYR A 24 -14.58 -6.08 -7.96
CA TYR A 24 -15.61 -7.07 -7.73
C TYR A 24 -15.86 -7.30 -6.23
N LEU A 25 -14.79 -7.43 -5.44
CA LEU A 25 -14.84 -7.55 -3.99
C LEU A 25 -15.60 -6.40 -3.36
N GLU A 26 -15.43 -5.16 -3.84
CA GLU A 26 -16.15 -3.96 -3.37
C GLU A 26 -17.67 -4.05 -3.57
N LYS A 27 -18.11 -4.67 -4.68
CA LYS A 27 -19.53 -4.80 -5.05
C LYS A 27 -20.26 -5.94 -4.36
N LEU A 28 -19.53 -6.91 -3.81
CA LEU A 28 -20.14 -8.07 -3.15
C LEU A 28 -20.87 -7.65 -1.87
N GLU A 29 -22.09 -8.16 -1.72
CA GLU A 29 -22.91 -8.02 -0.52
C GLU A 29 -22.58 -9.10 0.53
N ALA A 30 -22.96 -8.84 1.79
CA ALA A 30 -22.77 -9.78 2.90
C ALA A 30 -23.48 -11.14 2.67
N SER A 31 -24.50 -11.16 1.82
CA SER A 31 -25.25 -12.36 1.43
C SER A 31 -24.45 -13.32 0.53
N GLU A 32 -23.36 -12.85 -0.10
CA GLU A 32 -22.53 -13.61 -1.04
C GLU A 32 -21.23 -14.14 -0.40
N SER A 33 -21.26 -14.55 0.87
CA SER A 33 -20.08 -14.94 1.66
C SER A 33 -19.14 -15.92 0.97
N LYS A 34 -19.66 -17.01 0.38
CA LYS A 34 -18.84 -18.01 -0.34
C LYS A 34 -18.12 -17.46 -1.57
N LYS A 35 -18.73 -16.51 -2.29
CA LYS A 35 -18.09 -15.87 -3.45
C LYS A 35 -17.04 -14.86 -2.97
N CYS A 36 -17.33 -14.15 -1.87
CA CYS A 36 -16.39 -13.22 -1.23
C CYS A 36 -15.11 -13.95 -0.83
N GLU A 37 -15.22 -15.09 -0.14
CA GLU A 37 -14.06 -15.90 0.25
C GLU A 37 -13.20 -16.32 -0.94
N LYS A 38 -13.82 -16.77 -2.03
CA LYS A 38 -13.10 -17.18 -3.24
C LYS A 38 -12.35 -16.01 -3.90
N VAL A 39 -13.01 -14.85 -4.00
CA VAL A 39 -12.40 -13.65 -4.61
C VAL A 39 -11.28 -13.11 -3.72
N ALA A 40 -11.47 -13.13 -2.41
CA ALA A 40 -10.44 -12.77 -1.45
C ALA A 40 -9.20 -13.69 -1.60
N GLU A 41 -9.39 -15.00 -1.72
CA GLU A 41 -8.29 -15.95 -1.94
C GLU A 41 -7.52 -15.65 -3.25
N ASP A 42 -8.24 -15.30 -4.32
CA ASP A 42 -7.63 -14.92 -5.61
C ASP A 42 -6.87 -13.58 -5.52
N VAL A 43 -7.36 -12.64 -4.69
CA VAL A 43 -6.65 -11.39 -4.35
C VAL A 43 -5.35 -11.70 -3.61
N SER A 44 -5.39 -12.54 -2.57
CA SER A 44 -4.20 -12.88 -1.76
C SER A 44 -3.14 -13.60 -2.62
N LYS A 45 -3.54 -14.53 -3.50
CA LYS A 45 -2.62 -15.19 -4.45
C LYS A 45 -1.96 -14.19 -5.40
N SER A 46 -2.73 -13.21 -5.89
CA SER A 46 -2.22 -12.17 -6.79
C SER A 46 -1.23 -11.26 -6.07
N LEU A 47 -1.54 -10.84 -4.83
CA LEU A 47 -0.66 -10.05 -3.99
C LEU A 47 0.65 -10.77 -3.67
N ALA A 48 0.59 -12.05 -3.30
CA ALA A 48 1.77 -12.88 -3.07
C ALA A 48 2.65 -12.97 -4.33
N SER A 49 2.04 -13.14 -5.50
CA SER A 49 2.77 -13.18 -6.78
C SER A 49 3.43 -11.83 -7.10
N LEU A 50 2.75 -10.70 -6.87
CA LEU A 50 3.34 -9.37 -7.07
C LEU A 50 4.47 -9.08 -6.07
N LYS A 51 4.35 -9.56 -4.84
CA LYS A 51 5.42 -9.49 -3.83
C LYS A 51 6.66 -10.24 -4.29
N GLU A 52 6.51 -11.45 -4.83
CA GLU A 52 7.65 -12.22 -5.37
C GLU A 52 8.34 -11.49 -6.52
N VAL A 53 7.58 -10.79 -7.38
CA VAL A 53 8.18 -9.95 -8.44
C VAL A 53 9.00 -8.80 -7.86
N LEU A 54 8.56 -8.18 -6.76
CA LEU A 54 9.24 -7.04 -6.13
C LEU A 54 10.46 -7.45 -5.29
N CYS A 55 10.33 -8.51 -4.50
CA CYS A 55 11.34 -8.92 -3.52
C CYS A 55 12.28 -10.01 -4.05
N GLY A 56 11.92 -10.68 -5.13
CA GLY A 56 12.55 -11.94 -5.53
C GLY A 56 12.07 -13.11 -4.67
N THR A 57 12.58 -14.29 -4.99
CA THR A 57 12.40 -15.51 -4.19
C THR A 57 13.71 -15.88 -3.50
N SER A 58 13.70 -16.89 -2.63
CA SER A 58 14.92 -17.40 -1.97
C SER A 58 16.02 -17.84 -2.94
N GLU A 59 15.68 -18.07 -4.22
CA GLU A 59 16.61 -18.54 -5.25
C GLU A 59 16.89 -17.52 -6.35
N LYS A 60 16.07 -16.47 -6.50
CA LYS A 60 16.15 -15.53 -7.62
C LYS A 60 15.96 -14.09 -7.15
N GLU A 61 16.96 -13.26 -7.42
CA GLU A 61 16.83 -11.82 -7.24
C GLU A 61 15.75 -11.23 -8.16
N PRO A 62 15.07 -10.15 -7.72
CA PRO A 62 14.03 -9.50 -8.51
C PRO A 62 14.60 -8.92 -9.80
N GLN A 63 14.01 -9.29 -10.93
CA GLN A 63 14.41 -8.77 -12.23
C GLN A 63 14.03 -7.29 -12.35
N THR A 64 15.01 -6.41 -12.55
CA THR A 64 14.81 -4.95 -12.59
C THR A 64 13.74 -4.51 -13.59
N GLU A 65 13.68 -5.17 -14.75
CA GLU A 65 12.68 -4.90 -15.79
C GLU A 65 11.26 -5.28 -15.33
N ALA A 66 11.10 -6.45 -14.71
CA ALA A 66 9.80 -6.89 -14.18
C ALA A 66 9.30 -5.96 -13.06
N VAL A 67 10.20 -5.50 -12.19
CA VAL A 67 9.90 -4.50 -11.14
C VAL A 67 9.50 -3.17 -11.77
N ALA A 68 10.19 -2.73 -12.82
CA ALA A 68 9.86 -1.49 -13.53
C ALA A 68 8.48 -1.57 -14.20
N GLN A 69 8.19 -2.69 -14.87
CA GLN A 69 6.90 -2.94 -15.49
C GLN A 69 5.78 -2.97 -14.46
N LEU A 70 5.97 -3.69 -13.36
CA LEU A 70 5.02 -3.73 -12.25
C LEU A 70 4.76 -2.32 -11.69
N ALA A 71 5.81 -1.56 -11.40
CA ALA A 71 5.69 -0.19 -10.90
C ALA A 71 4.85 0.69 -11.83
N GLN A 72 5.14 0.62 -13.14
CA GLN A 72 4.41 1.40 -14.13
C GLN A 72 2.92 1.04 -14.17
N GLU A 73 2.60 -0.25 -14.11
CA GLU A 73 1.22 -0.73 -14.10
C GLU A 73 0.49 -0.36 -12.81
N LEU A 74 1.16 -0.35 -11.65
CA LEU A 74 0.59 0.13 -10.39
C LEU A 74 0.12 1.59 -10.51
N TYR A 75 0.90 2.44 -11.18
CA TYR A 75 0.57 3.85 -11.39
C TYR A 75 -0.55 4.01 -12.43
N ASN A 76 -0.43 3.36 -13.58
CA ASN A 76 -1.40 3.48 -14.68
C ASN A 76 -2.81 3.04 -14.28
N THR A 77 -2.92 2.01 -13.44
CA THR A 77 -4.20 1.42 -13.03
C THR A 77 -4.75 2.00 -11.73
N ASN A 78 -4.03 2.94 -11.09
CA ASN A 78 -4.35 3.45 -9.75
C ASN A 78 -4.60 2.28 -8.77
N LEU A 79 -3.79 1.22 -8.85
CA LEU A 79 -4.02 0.01 -8.04
C LEU A 79 -3.73 0.28 -6.55
N LEU A 80 -2.73 1.10 -6.24
CA LEU A 80 -2.41 1.48 -4.85
C LEU A 80 -3.62 2.11 -4.15
N ILE A 81 -4.34 3.00 -4.83
CA ILE A 81 -5.56 3.64 -4.30
C ILE A 81 -6.64 2.57 -4.06
N ALA A 82 -6.85 1.66 -5.01
CA ALA A 82 -7.84 0.59 -4.89
C ALA A 82 -7.58 -0.33 -3.69
N LEU A 83 -6.31 -0.70 -3.49
CA LEU A 83 -5.86 -1.56 -2.39
C LEU A 83 -6.10 -0.89 -1.03
N ILE A 84 -5.75 0.39 -0.90
CA ILE A 84 -5.95 1.14 0.36
C ILE A 84 -7.44 1.33 0.63
N ALA A 85 -8.24 1.69 -0.38
CA ALA A 85 -9.70 1.87 -0.24
C ALA A 85 -10.40 0.59 0.23
N ASN A 86 -9.95 -0.56 -0.24
CA ASN A 86 -10.57 -1.86 0.03
C ASN A 86 -9.80 -2.69 1.07
N LEU A 87 -8.85 -2.09 1.79
CA LEU A 87 -7.94 -2.84 2.66
C LEU A 87 -8.68 -3.67 3.72
N GLN A 88 -9.79 -3.17 4.25
CA GLN A 88 -10.62 -3.88 5.23
C GLN A 88 -11.25 -5.17 4.68
N ARG A 89 -11.48 -5.25 3.37
CA ARG A 89 -12.06 -6.44 2.72
C ARG A 89 -11.02 -7.50 2.37
N ILE A 90 -9.73 -7.15 2.43
CA ILE A 90 -8.62 -8.08 2.19
C ILE A 90 -8.40 -8.92 3.45
N ASP A 91 -8.04 -10.19 3.27
CA ASP A 91 -7.73 -11.08 4.39
C ASP A 91 -6.47 -10.63 5.16
N PHE A 92 -6.24 -11.21 6.33
CA PHE A 92 -5.14 -10.80 7.20
C PHE A 92 -3.76 -10.91 6.55
N GLU A 93 -3.50 -11.98 5.80
CA GLU A 93 -2.20 -12.18 5.15
C GLU A 93 -2.07 -11.25 3.94
N GLY A 94 -3.13 -11.08 3.14
CA GLY A 94 -3.15 -10.13 2.04
C GLY A 94 -2.92 -8.69 2.49
N LYS A 95 -3.47 -8.27 3.63
CA LYS A 95 -3.20 -6.95 4.23
C LYS A 95 -1.70 -6.72 4.48
N LYS A 96 -0.97 -7.73 4.97
CA LYS A 96 0.49 -7.65 5.14
C LYS A 96 1.21 -7.55 3.81
N ASP A 97 0.78 -8.34 2.83
CA ASP A 97 1.35 -8.29 1.48
C ASP A 97 1.15 -6.93 0.83
N VAL A 98 0.00 -6.26 1.04
CA VAL A 98 -0.23 -4.87 0.60
C VAL A 98 0.76 -3.92 1.25
N VAL A 99 0.93 -3.99 2.57
CA VAL A 99 1.89 -3.13 3.30
C VAL A 99 3.30 -3.32 2.75
N GLN A 100 3.72 -4.57 2.51
CA GLN A 100 5.03 -4.87 1.96
C GLN A 100 5.18 -4.36 0.51
N LEU A 101 4.19 -4.62 -0.35
CA LEU A 101 4.18 -4.15 -1.74
C LEU A 101 4.27 -2.62 -1.80
N PHE A 102 3.45 -1.94 -1.00
CA PHE A 102 3.43 -0.47 -0.91
C PHE A 102 4.77 0.08 -0.41
N SER A 103 5.29 -0.46 0.69
CA SER A 103 6.55 -0.02 1.28
C SER A 103 7.74 -0.22 0.34
N ASN A 104 7.79 -1.35 -0.37
CA ASN A 104 8.86 -1.64 -1.32
C ASN A 104 8.81 -0.71 -2.52
N ILE A 105 7.62 -0.43 -3.06
CA ILE A 105 7.51 0.48 -4.21
C ILE A 105 7.79 1.93 -3.80
N VAL A 106 7.39 2.39 -2.62
CA VAL A 106 7.72 3.74 -2.12
C VAL A 106 9.23 3.93 -1.97
N ARG A 107 9.94 2.93 -1.44
CA ARG A 107 11.40 2.98 -1.28
C ARG A 107 12.20 2.83 -2.58
N ARG A 108 11.54 2.48 -3.69
CA ARG A 108 12.21 2.25 -4.97
C ARG A 108 12.79 3.54 -5.54
N GLN A 109 14.07 3.48 -5.92
CA GLN A 109 14.80 4.56 -6.56
C GLN A 109 15.26 4.17 -7.96
N ILE A 110 15.28 5.14 -8.88
CA ILE A 110 15.88 5.02 -10.21
C ILE A 110 16.88 6.17 -10.35
N GLY A 111 18.16 5.87 -10.16
CA GLY A 111 19.19 6.89 -9.98
C GLY A 111 18.91 7.71 -8.72
N THR A 112 18.77 9.03 -8.87
CA THR A 112 18.44 9.96 -7.76
C THR A 112 16.93 10.18 -7.60
N ARG A 113 16.09 9.62 -8.48
CA ARG A 113 14.64 9.84 -8.48
C ARG A 113 13.92 8.76 -7.69
N THR A 114 12.80 9.15 -7.10
CA THR A 114 11.84 8.29 -6.38
C THR A 114 10.49 8.34 -7.10
N PRO A 115 10.27 7.52 -8.16
CA PRO A 115 9.08 7.64 -9.01
C PRO A 115 7.75 7.52 -8.26
N THR A 116 7.70 6.67 -7.24
CA THR A 116 6.50 6.48 -6.41
C THR A 116 6.19 7.71 -5.56
N VAL A 117 7.23 8.38 -5.04
CA VAL A 117 7.07 9.61 -4.26
C VAL A 117 6.54 10.73 -5.16
N GLU A 118 7.05 10.83 -6.38
CA GLU A 118 6.54 11.77 -7.39
C GLU A 118 5.06 11.47 -7.74
N TYR A 119 4.73 10.18 -7.93
CA TYR A 119 3.36 9.75 -8.18
C TYR A 119 2.42 10.11 -7.01
N ILE A 120 2.79 9.80 -5.76
CA ILE A 120 1.97 10.14 -4.58
C ILE A 120 1.86 11.65 -4.40
N SER A 121 2.91 12.42 -4.72
CA SER A 121 2.86 13.89 -4.67
C SER A 121 1.80 14.47 -5.63
N SER A 122 1.58 13.81 -6.77
CA SER A 122 0.50 14.16 -7.71
C SER A 122 -0.87 13.56 -7.35
N HIS A 123 -0.93 12.66 -6.37
CA HIS A 123 -2.12 11.97 -5.90
C HIS A 123 -2.20 11.97 -4.35
N PRO A 124 -2.28 13.16 -3.71
CA PRO A 124 -2.21 13.29 -2.25
C PRO A 124 -3.34 12.58 -1.51
N GLN A 125 -4.44 12.24 -2.19
CA GLN A 125 -5.52 11.42 -1.63
C GLN A 125 -5.02 10.09 -1.05
N ILE A 126 -3.92 9.54 -1.56
CA ILE A 126 -3.30 8.33 -1.00
C ILE A 126 -2.89 8.56 0.46
N LEU A 127 -2.26 9.70 0.75
CA LEU A 127 -1.81 10.05 2.10
C LEU A 127 -3.00 10.22 3.04
N PHE A 128 -4.05 10.91 2.58
CA PHE A 128 -5.23 11.17 3.40
C PHE A 128 -6.09 9.92 3.63
N MET A 129 -6.15 9.00 2.67
CA MET A 129 -6.77 7.69 2.85
C MET A 129 -6.03 6.85 3.89
N LEU A 130 -4.68 6.85 3.85
CA LEU A 130 -3.87 6.18 4.87
C LEU A 130 -4.08 6.81 6.24
N LEU A 131 -4.13 8.14 6.33
CA LEU A 131 -4.37 8.84 7.59
C LEU A 131 -5.75 8.53 8.19
N LYS A 132 -6.82 8.60 7.38
CA LYS A 132 -8.17 8.20 7.82
C LYS A 132 -8.27 6.72 8.18
N GLY A 133 -7.32 5.90 7.72
CA GLY A 133 -7.21 4.50 8.12
C GLY A 133 -7.11 4.27 9.64
N TYR A 134 -6.63 5.26 10.40
CA TYR A 134 -6.61 5.20 11.87
C TYR A 134 -8.01 5.12 12.51
N GLU A 135 -9.06 5.53 11.80
CA GLU A 135 -10.46 5.44 12.27
C GLU A 135 -11.00 4.01 12.23
N ASN A 136 -10.36 3.11 11.49
CA ASN A 136 -10.76 1.70 11.40
C ASN A 136 -9.72 0.81 12.09
N ALA A 137 -10.08 0.32 13.29
CA ALA A 137 -9.19 -0.49 14.12
C ALA A 137 -8.64 -1.76 13.43
N GLU A 138 -9.35 -2.34 12.46
CA GLU A 138 -8.91 -3.55 11.75
C GLU A 138 -7.72 -3.30 10.82
N VAL A 139 -7.60 -2.07 10.29
CA VAL A 139 -6.57 -1.70 9.31
C VAL A 139 -5.65 -0.57 9.77
N ALA A 140 -5.93 0.05 10.92
CA ALA A 140 -5.20 1.21 11.42
C ALA A 140 -3.68 1.01 11.43
N LEU A 141 -3.19 -0.12 11.97
CA LEU A 141 -1.75 -0.40 12.03
C LEU A 141 -1.14 -0.61 10.64
N ASN A 142 -1.89 -1.18 9.70
CA ASN A 142 -1.43 -1.37 8.32
C ASN A 142 -1.31 -0.03 7.60
N CYS A 143 -2.32 0.83 7.77
CA CYS A 143 -2.30 2.19 7.26
C CYS A 143 -1.18 3.02 7.89
N GLY A 144 -0.96 2.91 9.20
CA GLY A 144 0.13 3.58 9.90
C GLY A 144 1.51 3.17 9.41
N MET A 145 1.75 1.87 9.19
CA MET A 145 3.00 1.38 8.59
C MET A 145 3.25 1.97 7.20
N MET A 146 2.25 1.95 6.32
CA MET A 146 2.37 2.52 4.97
C MET A 146 2.54 4.04 5.00
N LEU A 147 1.80 4.73 5.86
CA LEU A 147 1.89 6.17 6.04
C LEU A 147 3.30 6.57 6.48
N ARG A 148 3.88 5.90 7.48
CA ARG A 148 5.24 6.20 7.95
C ARG A 148 6.29 6.02 6.86
N GLU A 149 6.14 5.07 5.95
CA GLU A 149 7.05 4.93 4.81
C GLU A 149 6.93 6.13 3.86
N CYS A 150 5.72 6.64 3.59
CA CYS A 150 5.54 7.89 2.86
C CYS A 150 6.20 9.08 3.58
N LEU A 151 5.97 9.19 4.89
CA LEU A 151 6.44 10.31 5.71
C LEU A 151 7.96 10.36 5.88
N ARG A 152 8.73 9.36 5.42
CA ARG A 152 10.20 9.46 5.32
C ARG A 152 10.67 10.36 4.20
N HIS A 153 9.79 10.69 3.26
CA HIS A 153 10.10 11.54 2.12
C HIS A 153 9.56 12.94 2.36
N GLU A 154 10.46 13.93 2.35
CA GLU A 154 10.13 15.34 2.64
C GLU A 154 8.91 15.87 1.84
N PRO A 155 8.77 15.64 0.52
CA PRO A 155 7.63 16.15 -0.23
C PRO A 155 6.27 15.64 0.29
N LEU A 156 6.23 14.38 0.73
CA LEU A 156 5.00 13.74 1.23
C LEU A 156 4.70 14.17 2.66
N ALA A 157 5.73 14.22 3.52
CA ALA A 157 5.60 14.75 4.88
C ALA A 157 5.11 16.20 4.88
N ARG A 158 5.66 17.04 3.98
CA ARG A 158 5.21 18.41 3.77
C ARG A 158 3.74 18.47 3.34
N SER A 159 3.31 17.56 2.46
CA SER A 159 1.92 17.50 1.99
C SER A 159 0.93 17.19 3.11
N VAL A 160 1.29 16.30 4.04
CA VAL A 160 0.44 16.02 5.21
C VAL A 160 0.49 17.17 6.21
N LEU A 161 1.68 17.66 6.59
CA LEU A 161 1.85 18.71 7.59
C LEU A 161 1.04 19.98 7.30
N PHE A 162 1.03 20.42 6.04
CA PHE A 162 0.34 21.64 5.62
C PHE A 162 -1.13 21.41 5.21
N SER A 163 -1.65 20.20 5.40
CA SER A 163 -3.06 19.86 5.17
C SER A 163 -3.90 20.04 6.44
N GLU A 164 -5.22 20.22 6.28
CA GLU A 164 -6.14 20.24 7.43
C GLU A 164 -6.23 18.87 8.10
N GLU A 165 -5.99 17.80 7.33
CA GLU A 165 -5.99 16.42 7.79
C GLU A 165 -4.92 16.16 8.86
N PHE A 166 -3.83 16.93 8.91
CA PHE A 166 -2.81 16.82 9.97
C PHE A 166 -3.41 16.90 11.37
N TYR A 167 -4.44 17.73 11.57
CA TYR A 167 -5.08 17.89 12.88
C TYR A 167 -5.76 16.62 13.38
N CYS A 168 -6.07 15.67 12.49
CA CYS A 168 -6.60 14.36 12.88
C CYS A 168 -5.63 13.58 13.78
N PHE A 169 -4.31 13.80 13.68
CA PHE A 169 -3.34 13.15 14.57
C PHE A 169 -3.60 13.48 16.05
N PHE A 170 -4.02 14.71 16.39
CA PHE A 170 -4.33 15.05 17.78
C PHE A 170 -5.48 14.21 18.34
N HIS A 171 -6.44 13.85 17.50
CA HIS A 171 -7.49 12.92 17.89
C HIS A 171 -6.97 11.48 17.98
N TYR A 172 -6.21 11.03 16.98
CA TYR A 172 -5.75 9.64 16.90
C TYR A 172 -4.78 9.25 18.02
N VAL A 173 -3.92 10.18 18.49
CA VAL A 173 -3.02 9.92 19.62
C VAL A 173 -3.72 9.83 20.97
N GLU A 174 -4.99 10.23 21.04
CA GLU A 174 -5.84 10.16 22.23
C GLU A 174 -6.82 8.98 22.21
N LEU A 175 -6.76 8.11 21.19
CA LEU A 175 -7.61 6.94 21.10
C LEU A 175 -7.40 6.00 22.30
N SER A 176 -8.48 5.40 22.79
CA SER A 176 -8.44 4.46 23.92
C SER A 176 -7.69 3.16 23.60
N THR A 177 -7.58 2.80 22.32
CA THR A 177 -6.78 1.67 21.86
C THR A 177 -5.29 2.05 21.83
N PHE A 178 -4.56 1.64 22.87
CA PHE A 178 -3.16 1.99 23.08
C PHE A 178 -2.28 1.74 21.85
N ASP A 179 -2.39 0.59 21.20
CA ASP A 179 -1.55 0.25 20.05
C ASP A 179 -1.76 1.22 18.88
N ILE A 180 -3.00 1.61 18.62
CA ILE A 180 -3.36 2.55 17.54
C ILE A 180 -2.88 3.96 17.90
N ALA A 181 -3.14 4.41 19.14
CA ALA A 181 -2.71 5.72 19.61
C ALA A 181 -1.18 5.87 19.61
N SER A 182 -0.46 4.84 20.06
CA SER A 182 1.00 4.78 20.04
C SER A 182 1.56 4.78 18.62
N ASP A 183 0.94 4.03 17.70
CA ASP A 183 1.31 4.01 16.29
C ASP A 183 1.07 5.37 15.61
N ALA A 184 -0.07 6.01 15.88
CA ALA A 184 -0.37 7.37 15.41
C ALA A 184 0.65 8.39 15.94
N PHE A 185 1.03 8.26 17.21
CA PHE A 185 2.05 9.13 17.82
C PHE A 185 3.43 8.93 17.18
N ALA A 186 3.79 7.69 16.83
CA ALA A 186 5.02 7.40 16.11
C ALA A 186 5.02 8.07 14.72
N SER A 187 3.90 8.00 13.99
CA SER A 187 3.73 8.67 12.70
C SER A 187 3.86 10.20 12.82
N PHE A 188 3.18 10.80 13.80
CA PHE A 188 3.29 12.23 14.12
C PHE A 188 4.73 12.67 14.44
N LYS A 189 5.50 11.82 15.14
CA LYS A 189 6.90 12.13 15.49
C LYS A 189 7.83 12.13 14.28
N VAL A 190 7.65 11.22 13.33
CA VAL A 190 8.46 11.13 12.11
C VAL A 190 8.40 12.45 11.32
N GLU A 191 7.20 13.04 11.22
CA GLU A 191 7.01 14.34 10.55
C GLU A 191 7.78 15.47 11.25
N ARG A 192 7.71 15.54 12.59
CA ARG A 192 8.44 16.55 13.36
C ARG A 192 9.96 16.46 13.19
N GLN A 193 10.49 15.24 13.13
CA GLN A 193 11.94 15.05 13.04
C GLN A 193 12.50 15.53 11.69
N LEU A 194 11.77 15.33 10.59
CA LEU A 194 12.18 15.86 9.28
C LEU A 194 12.18 17.39 9.27
N ILE A 195 11.16 18.03 9.83
CA ILE A 195 11.07 19.50 9.86
C ILE A 195 12.18 20.10 10.73
N LEU A 196 12.43 19.52 11.91
CA LEU A 196 13.45 20.03 12.83
C LEU A 196 14.88 19.76 12.34
N GLY A 197 15.11 18.66 11.62
CA GLY A 197 16.42 18.34 11.05
C GLY A 197 16.83 19.26 9.88
N HIS A 198 15.89 19.98 9.27
CA HIS A 198 16.16 20.98 8.23
C HIS A 198 16.23 22.43 8.75
N LEU A 199 15.91 22.66 10.02
CA LEU A 199 16.02 23.95 10.70
C LEU A 199 17.35 24.12 11.47
N THR A 200 18.24 23.13 11.38
CA THR A 200 19.60 23.12 11.96
C THR A 200 20.64 22.95 10.87
#